data_AF-A0A428VY16-F1
#
_entry.id   AF-A0A428VY16-F1
#
_cell.length_a   1.000
_cell.length_b   1.000
_cell.length_c   1.000
_cell.angle_alpha   90.00
_cell.angle_beta   90.00
_cell.angle_gamma   90.00
#
_symmetry.space_group_name_H-M   'P 1'
#
loop_
_entity.id
_entity.type
_entity.pdbx_description
1 polymer ?
#
loop_
_entity_poly.entity_id
_entity_poly.type
_entity_poly.pdbx_seq_one_letter_code
_entity_poly.pdbx_strand_id
1 'polypeptide(L)'
;FFRTVREQFLVEIGSGRELDDMIALNTLFTAWVETVYHRRTHSETGEAPLERWQPVGTPALPSPQLLREAFLWSEWRTVTKTATVGLHGNHYEVDAALVGRKIELVFDPFDLTALEVRWHGRSMGKAIPHKIGRHVHHKARPDDTTPPQPAVTGIDYLRLVEAEHTAELATKLRYSQLDDDQLPGQLTLPGTDPTDEVPA
;
A
#
# COMPACT_ATOMS: atom_id res chain seq x y z
N PHE A 1 -16.24 -17.24 -3.32
CA PHE A 1 -15.21 -16.63 -2.44
C PHE A 1 -15.49 -16.79 -0.94
N PHE A 2 -16.31 -15.94 -0.29
CA PHE A 2 -16.41 -15.88 1.19
C PHE A 2 -16.75 -17.21 1.89
N ARG A 3 -17.62 -18.01 1.27
CA ARG A 3 -17.93 -19.37 1.77
C ARG A 3 -16.69 -20.27 1.74
N THR A 4 -16.00 -20.32 0.60
CA THR A 4 -14.77 -21.10 0.38
C THR A 4 -13.66 -20.72 1.35
N VAL A 5 -13.49 -19.42 1.64
CA VAL A 5 -12.54 -18.94 2.66
C VAL A 5 -12.90 -19.51 4.04
N ARG A 6 -14.18 -19.47 4.42
CA ARG A 6 -14.62 -19.99 5.72
C ARG A 6 -14.49 -21.50 5.85
N GLU A 7 -14.79 -22.23 4.78
CA GLU A 7 -14.83 -23.70 4.79
C GLU A 7 -13.46 -24.36 4.60
N GLN A 8 -12.47 -23.64 4.06
CA GLN A 8 -11.14 -24.19 3.78
C GLN A 8 -10.08 -23.41 4.57
N PHE A 9 -9.83 -22.16 4.19
CA PHE A 9 -8.75 -21.37 4.79
C PHE A 9 -8.93 -21.17 6.31
N LEU A 10 -10.12 -20.77 6.78
CA LEU A 10 -10.35 -20.54 8.21
C LEU A 10 -10.43 -21.84 9.02
N VAL A 11 -10.72 -22.98 8.39
CA VAL A 11 -10.70 -24.28 9.08
C VAL A 11 -9.26 -24.67 9.38
N GLU A 12 -8.37 -24.52 8.41
CA GLU A 12 -6.92 -24.81 8.55
C GLU A 12 -6.24 -23.87 9.54
N ILE A 13 -6.64 -22.59 9.58
CA ILE A 13 -6.09 -21.62 10.54
C ILE A 13 -6.64 -21.78 11.96
N GLY A 14 -7.75 -22.51 12.10
CA GLY A 14 -8.44 -22.75 13.36
C GLY A 14 -8.73 -21.47 14.14
N SER A 15 -8.17 -21.39 15.36
CA SER A 15 -8.35 -20.23 16.24
C SER A 15 -7.44 -19.04 15.92
N GLY A 16 -6.50 -19.20 14.96
CA GLY A 16 -5.49 -18.19 14.62
C GLY A 16 -4.45 -17.93 15.71
N ARG A 17 -4.50 -18.65 16.84
CA ARG A 17 -3.56 -18.49 17.97
C ARG A 17 -2.13 -18.93 17.66
N GLU A 18 -1.96 -19.65 16.57
CA GLU A 18 -0.67 -20.18 16.09
C GLU A 18 -0.01 -19.23 15.08
N LEU A 19 -0.68 -18.14 14.68
CA LEU A 19 -0.10 -17.12 13.81
C LEU A 19 0.70 -16.13 14.64
N ASP A 20 1.94 -15.89 14.21
CA ASP A 20 2.87 -14.99 14.90
C ASP A 20 2.40 -13.53 14.83
N ASP A 21 1.91 -13.10 13.67
CA ASP A 21 1.48 -11.75 13.41
C ASP A 21 0.51 -11.65 12.22
N MET A 22 0.13 -10.41 11.88
CA MET A 22 -0.70 -10.12 10.71
C MET A 22 0.00 -10.44 9.39
N ILE A 23 1.34 -10.42 9.37
CA ILE A 23 2.12 -10.68 8.17
C ILE A 23 2.04 -12.16 7.83
N ALA A 24 2.24 -13.04 8.82
CA ALA A 24 2.06 -14.47 8.68
C ALA A 24 0.66 -14.83 8.17
N LEU A 25 -0.39 -14.20 8.73
CA LEU A 25 -1.76 -14.36 8.22
C LEU A 25 -1.88 -13.97 6.75
N ASN A 26 -1.38 -12.78 6.39
CA ASN A 26 -1.44 -12.26 5.03
C ASN A 26 -0.65 -13.12 4.05
N THR A 27 0.52 -13.64 4.44
CA THR A 27 1.36 -14.52 3.64
C THR A 27 0.62 -15.83 3.34
N LEU A 28 0.12 -16.52 4.37
CA LEU A 28 -0.62 -17.78 4.18
C LEU A 28 -1.89 -17.57 3.36
N PHE A 29 -2.61 -16.47 3.61
CA PHE A 29 -3.81 -16.15 2.85
C PHE A 29 -3.49 -15.86 1.38
N THR A 30 -2.43 -15.11 1.11
CA THR A 30 -1.99 -14.79 -0.25
C THR A 30 -1.60 -16.05 -1.02
N ALA A 31 -0.79 -16.92 -0.40
CA ALA A 31 -0.40 -18.19 -0.98
C ALA A 31 -1.64 -19.03 -1.32
N TRP A 32 -2.56 -19.22 -0.36
CA TRP A 32 -3.80 -19.98 -0.58
C TRP A 32 -4.68 -19.38 -1.70
N VAL A 33 -4.81 -18.05 -1.75
CA VAL A 33 -5.60 -17.39 -2.79
C VAL A 33 -5.00 -17.63 -4.17
N GLU A 34 -3.68 -17.48 -4.31
CA GLU A 34 -3.01 -17.53 -5.62
C GLU A 34 -2.78 -18.94 -6.16
N THR A 35 -2.53 -19.92 -5.30
CA THR A 35 -2.27 -21.31 -5.72
C THR A 35 -3.51 -22.18 -5.70
N VAL A 36 -4.44 -21.96 -4.75
CA VAL A 36 -5.64 -22.80 -4.59
C VAL A 36 -6.87 -22.11 -5.17
N TYR A 37 -7.25 -20.96 -4.62
CA TYR A 37 -8.55 -20.36 -4.96
C TYR A 37 -8.63 -19.90 -6.42
N HIS A 38 -7.63 -19.16 -6.90
CA HIS A 38 -7.61 -18.60 -8.25
C HIS A 38 -7.48 -19.67 -9.35
N ARG A 39 -6.92 -20.85 -9.04
CA ARG A 39 -6.70 -21.94 -10.02
C ARG A 39 -7.80 -22.98 -10.03
N ARG A 40 -8.60 -23.05 -8.97
CA ARG A 40 -9.69 -24.02 -8.86
C ARG A 40 -10.88 -23.59 -9.72
N THR A 41 -11.39 -24.52 -10.53
CA THR A 41 -12.63 -24.36 -11.27
C THR A 41 -13.79 -24.02 -10.33
N HIS A 42 -14.44 -22.88 -10.56
CA HIS A 42 -15.56 -22.44 -9.75
C HIS A 42 -16.84 -23.16 -10.17
N SER A 43 -17.58 -23.73 -9.20
CA SER A 43 -18.73 -24.60 -9.47
C SER A 43 -19.88 -23.93 -10.21
N GLU A 44 -20.05 -22.62 -10.04
CA GLU A 44 -21.11 -21.85 -10.71
C GLU A 44 -20.74 -21.44 -12.14
N THR A 45 -19.45 -21.21 -12.41
CA THR A 45 -19.01 -20.60 -13.66
C THR A 45 -18.30 -21.58 -14.58
N GLY A 46 -17.93 -22.76 -14.08
CA GLY A 46 -17.26 -23.81 -14.86
C GLY A 46 -15.81 -23.49 -15.23
N GLU A 47 -15.29 -22.34 -14.83
CA GLU A 47 -13.96 -21.83 -15.15
C GLU A 47 -13.20 -21.46 -13.87
N ALA A 48 -11.86 -21.51 -13.90
CA ALA A 48 -11.05 -20.99 -12.80
C ALA A 48 -11.08 -19.45 -12.79
N PRO A 49 -11.13 -18.80 -11.61
CA PRO A 49 -11.12 -17.34 -11.54
C PRO A 49 -9.94 -16.71 -12.31
N LEU A 50 -8.74 -17.27 -12.20
CA LEU A 50 -7.56 -16.75 -12.90
C LEU A 50 -7.77 -16.73 -14.40
N GLU A 51 -8.20 -17.86 -14.98
CA GLU A 51 -8.40 -18.01 -16.43
C GLU A 51 -9.49 -17.08 -16.94
N ARG A 52 -10.56 -16.87 -16.16
CA ARG A 52 -11.66 -15.99 -16.53
C ARG A 52 -11.25 -14.52 -16.55
N TRP A 53 -10.39 -14.09 -15.62
CA TRP A 53 -10.00 -12.68 -15.48
C TRP A 53 -8.71 -12.32 -16.23
N GLN A 54 -7.87 -13.30 -16.57
CA GLN A 54 -6.66 -13.11 -17.36
C GLN A 54 -6.89 -12.41 -18.73
N PRO A 55 -7.93 -12.73 -19.53
CA PRO A 55 -8.15 -12.08 -20.82
C PRO A 55 -8.69 -10.64 -20.71
N VAL A 56 -9.10 -10.19 -19.52
CA VAL A 56 -9.63 -8.82 -19.30
C VAL A 56 -8.54 -7.75 -19.48
N GLY A 57 -7.26 -8.15 -19.56
CA GLY A 57 -6.13 -7.26 -19.80
C GLY A 57 -5.72 -6.46 -18.58
N THR A 58 -4.56 -5.81 -18.67
CA THR A 58 -4.06 -4.97 -17.57
C THR A 58 -4.91 -3.71 -17.44
N PRO A 59 -5.44 -3.39 -16.24
CA PRO A 59 -6.17 -2.16 -16.04
C PRO A 59 -5.25 -0.96 -16.30
N ALA A 60 -5.83 0.15 -16.79
CA ALA A 60 -5.09 1.39 -16.93
C ALA A 60 -4.58 1.84 -15.55
N LEU A 61 -3.26 1.90 -15.39
CA LEU A 61 -2.67 2.37 -14.14
C LEU A 61 -2.95 3.87 -14.00
N PRO A 62 -3.43 4.33 -12.83
CA PRO A 62 -3.63 5.75 -12.60
C PRO A 62 -2.28 6.48 -12.60
N SER A 63 -2.30 7.77 -12.93
CA SER A 63 -1.08 8.58 -12.80
C SER A 63 -0.64 8.66 -11.33
N PRO A 64 0.66 8.81 -11.04
CA PRO A 64 1.14 8.94 -9.66
C PRO A 64 0.48 10.09 -8.88
N GLN A 65 0.03 11.13 -9.59
CA GLN A 65 -0.69 12.26 -9.00
C GLN A 65 -2.10 11.86 -8.58
N LEU A 66 -2.84 11.15 -9.44
CA LEU A 66 -4.18 10.65 -9.10
C LEU A 66 -4.13 9.61 -7.98
N LEU A 67 -3.10 8.77 -7.99
CA LEU A 67 -2.88 7.78 -6.94
C LEU A 67 -2.61 8.47 -5.59
N ARG A 68 -1.72 9.47 -5.55
CA ARG A 68 -1.46 10.27 -4.35
C ARG A 68 -2.73 10.95 -3.83
N GLU A 69 -3.47 11.59 -4.72
CA GLU A 69 -4.72 12.27 -4.41
C GLU A 69 -5.73 11.35 -3.72
N ALA A 70 -5.84 10.09 -4.15
CA ALA A 70 -6.76 9.11 -3.58
C ALA A 70 -6.44 8.71 -2.12
N PHE A 71 -5.20 8.92 -1.67
CA PHE A 71 -4.78 8.63 -0.29
C PHE A 71 -4.81 9.85 0.62
N LEU A 72 -5.05 11.04 0.08
CA LEU A 72 -5.19 12.24 0.91
C LEU A 72 -6.49 12.17 1.70
N TRP A 73 -6.41 12.61 2.95
CA TRP A 73 -7.56 12.75 3.82
C TRP A 73 -8.15 14.14 3.66
N SER A 74 -9.47 14.25 3.79
CA SER A 74 -10.13 15.55 3.77
C SER A 74 -10.95 15.79 5.02
N GLU A 75 -10.90 17.03 5.53
CA GLU A 75 -11.71 17.45 6.65
C GLU A 75 -12.23 18.87 6.48
N TRP A 76 -13.51 19.07 6.83
CA TRP A 76 -14.15 20.37 6.72
C TRP A 76 -13.90 21.23 7.96
N ARG A 77 -13.48 22.48 7.75
CA ARG A 77 -13.26 23.48 8.80
C ARG A 77 -13.80 24.85 8.38
N THR A 78 -14.17 25.65 9.36
CA THR A 78 -14.58 27.03 9.13
C THR A 78 -13.41 27.95 9.48
N VAL A 79 -13.09 28.87 8.58
CA VAL A 79 -12.00 29.84 8.77
C VAL A 79 -12.41 30.89 9.80
N THR A 80 -11.53 31.16 10.77
CA THR A 80 -11.76 32.16 11.81
C THR A 80 -11.66 33.59 11.25
N LYS A 81 -12.04 34.58 12.07
CA LYS A 81 -11.91 36.01 11.73
C LYS A 81 -10.47 36.47 11.47
N THR A 82 -9.49 35.70 11.95
CA THR A 82 -8.05 35.97 11.81
C THR A 82 -7.42 35.20 10.65
N ALA A 83 -8.22 34.69 9.70
CA ALA A 83 -7.73 33.89 8.56
C ALA A 83 -6.96 32.63 8.97
N THR A 84 -7.35 31.98 10.08
CA THR A 84 -6.72 30.74 10.55
C THR A 84 -7.70 29.58 10.65
N VAL A 85 -7.18 28.36 10.60
CA VAL A 85 -7.92 27.12 10.85
C VAL A 85 -7.15 26.20 11.80
N GLY A 86 -7.90 25.48 12.64
CA GLY A 86 -7.37 24.47 13.53
C GLY A 86 -7.57 23.06 12.98
N LEU A 87 -6.52 22.24 12.96
CA LEU A 87 -6.58 20.83 12.58
C LEU A 87 -5.63 20.00 13.46
N HIS A 88 -6.16 18.98 14.14
CA HIS A 88 -5.42 18.09 15.06
C HIS A 88 -4.50 18.78 16.09
N GLY A 89 -4.92 19.93 16.61
CA GLY A 89 -4.15 20.71 17.59
C GLY A 89 -3.13 21.68 16.98
N ASN A 90 -2.96 21.66 15.66
CA ASN A 90 -2.16 22.62 14.92
C ASN A 90 -3.02 23.76 14.40
N HIS A 91 -2.39 24.90 14.13
CA HIS A 91 -3.03 26.08 13.53
C HIS A 91 -2.35 26.45 12.23
N TYR A 92 -3.15 26.76 11.23
CA TYR A 92 -2.70 27.11 9.89
C TYR A 92 -3.33 28.42 9.45
N GLU A 93 -2.54 29.27 8.83
CA GLU A 93 -2.99 30.47 8.14
C GLU A 93 -3.46 30.10 6.73
N VAL A 94 -4.58 30.69 6.32
CA VAL A 94 -5.17 30.53 5.00
C VAL A 94 -5.43 31.90 4.39
N ASP A 95 -5.82 31.94 3.12
CA ASP A 95 -6.16 33.21 2.45
C ASP A 95 -7.28 33.95 3.22
N ALA A 96 -7.06 35.24 3.51
CA ALA A 96 -8.00 36.11 4.18
C ALA A 96 -9.35 36.23 3.43
N ALA A 97 -9.37 36.00 2.12
CA ALA A 97 -10.61 35.95 1.33
C ALA A 97 -11.56 34.81 1.76
N LEU A 98 -11.05 33.81 2.48
CA LEU A 98 -11.80 32.65 2.96
C LEU A 98 -12.36 32.83 4.38
N VAL A 99 -12.13 33.97 5.04
CA VAL A 99 -12.63 34.26 6.40
C VAL A 99 -14.14 34.02 6.51
N GLY A 100 -14.55 33.24 7.52
CA GLY A 100 -15.94 32.88 7.77
C GLY A 100 -16.52 31.81 6.82
N ARG A 101 -15.76 31.34 5.84
CA ARG A 101 -16.20 30.28 4.91
C ARG A 101 -15.87 28.90 5.46
N LYS A 102 -16.70 27.93 5.08
CA LYS A 102 -16.43 26.50 5.29
C LYS A 102 -15.58 25.98 4.13
N ILE A 103 -14.38 25.53 4.44
CA ILE A 103 -13.39 25.03 3.50
C ILE A 103 -13.09 23.57 3.77
N GLU A 104 -12.61 22.88 2.76
CA GLU A 104 -12.09 21.51 2.85
C GLU A 104 -10.56 21.60 2.96
N LEU A 105 -10.00 20.96 3.98
CA LEU A 105 -8.57 20.80 4.16
C LEU A 105 -8.20 19.40 3.69
N VAL A 106 -7.36 19.32 2.67
CA VAL A 106 -6.85 18.06 2.10
C VAL A 106 -5.40 17.88 2.51
N PHE A 107 -5.05 16.73 3.08
CA PHE A 107 -3.74 16.52 3.68
C PHE A 107 -3.31 15.06 3.69
N ASP A 108 -2.01 14.82 3.82
CA ASP A 108 -1.48 13.48 4.09
C ASP A 108 -1.64 13.16 5.58
N PRO A 109 -2.32 12.06 5.97
CA PRO A 109 -2.44 11.69 7.38
C PRO A 109 -1.09 11.47 8.09
N PHE A 110 -0.02 11.17 7.36
CA PHE A 110 1.32 10.99 7.92
C PHE A 110 2.16 12.28 7.91
N ASP A 111 1.72 13.32 7.20
CA ASP A 111 2.39 14.62 7.14
C ASP A 111 1.39 15.80 7.20
N LEU A 112 1.28 16.39 8.39
CA LEU A 112 0.45 17.57 8.65
C LEU A 112 1.18 18.89 8.40
N THR A 113 2.38 18.90 7.80
CA THR A 113 3.10 20.15 7.52
C THR A 113 2.59 20.88 6.27
N ALA A 114 2.00 20.13 5.33
CA ALA A 114 1.49 20.65 4.07
C ALA A 114 0.01 20.29 3.89
N LEU A 115 -0.87 21.29 4.00
CA LEU A 115 -2.30 21.15 3.78
C LEU A 115 -2.69 21.94 2.53
N GLU A 116 -3.51 21.34 1.67
CA GLU A 116 -4.17 22.03 0.59
C GLU A 116 -5.55 22.51 1.03
N VAL A 117 -5.88 23.77 0.73
CA VAL A 117 -7.17 24.37 1.01
C VAL A 117 -8.03 24.30 -0.24
N ARG A 118 -9.22 23.70 -0.13
CA ARG A 118 -10.22 23.68 -1.20
C ARG A 118 -11.50 24.37 -0.79
N TRP A 119 -12.07 25.12 -1.73
CA TRP A 119 -13.37 25.77 -1.57
C TRP A 119 -14.23 25.53 -2.81
N HIS A 120 -15.43 24.98 -2.63
CA HIS A 120 -16.31 24.53 -3.72
C HIS A 120 -15.60 23.64 -4.76
N GLY A 121 -14.76 22.71 -4.30
CA GLY A 121 -14.01 21.79 -5.18
C GLY A 121 -12.86 22.43 -5.96
N ARG A 122 -12.52 23.69 -5.69
CA ARG A 122 -11.37 24.38 -6.29
C ARG A 122 -10.25 24.53 -5.29
N SER A 123 -9.01 24.30 -5.72
CA SER A 123 -7.82 24.59 -4.94
C SER A 123 -7.68 26.10 -4.74
N MET A 124 -7.50 26.52 -3.49
CA MET A 124 -7.28 27.91 -3.07
C MET A 124 -5.85 28.11 -2.54
N GLY A 125 -4.95 27.14 -2.74
CA GLY A 125 -3.57 27.18 -2.29
C GLY A 125 -3.29 26.36 -1.04
N LYS A 126 -2.09 26.53 -0.48
CA LYS A 126 -1.63 25.79 0.70
C LYS A 126 -1.90 26.57 1.99
N ALA A 127 -2.24 25.87 3.07
CA ALA A 127 -2.31 26.47 4.39
C ALA A 127 -0.90 26.54 5.00
N ILE A 128 -0.52 27.71 5.53
CA ILE A 128 0.80 27.93 6.12
C ILE A 128 0.76 27.56 7.60
N PRO A 129 1.59 26.64 8.10
CA PRO A 129 1.57 26.27 9.50
C PRO A 129 2.09 27.39 10.40
N HIS A 130 1.28 27.82 11.37
CA HIS A 130 1.63 28.85 12.35
C HIS A 130 2.11 28.24 13.69
N LYS A 131 1.54 27.09 14.07
CA LYS A 131 1.99 26.30 15.22
C LYS A 131 1.75 24.83 14.95
N ILE A 132 2.83 24.06 14.77
CA ILE A 132 2.78 22.60 14.64
C ILE A 132 3.20 21.98 15.97
N GLY A 133 2.26 21.34 16.67
CA GLY A 133 2.56 20.47 17.80
C GLY A 133 2.73 19.01 17.35
N ARG A 134 1.82 18.52 16.51
CA ARG A 134 1.79 17.11 16.07
C ARG A 134 1.94 17.03 14.56
N HIS A 135 2.94 16.31 14.08
CA HIS A 135 3.24 16.19 12.64
C HIS A 135 2.46 15.05 11.95
N VAL A 136 1.89 14.14 12.74
CA VAL A 136 1.21 12.92 12.26
C VAL A 136 -0.22 12.87 12.81
N HIS A 137 -1.19 12.51 11.97
CA HIS A 137 -2.58 12.33 12.38
C HIS A 137 -2.72 11.27 13.48
N HIS A 138 -3.61 11.47 14.46
CA HIS A 138 -3.69 10.57 15.62
C HIS A 138 -4.14 9.13 15.34
N LYS A 139 -4.72 8.87 14.17
CA LYS A 139 -5.11 7.53 13.70
C LYS A 139 -4.11 6.91 12.72
N ALA A 140 -3.05 7.64 12.35
CA ALA A 140 -1.98 7.05 11.55
C ALA A 140 -1.18 6.11 12.46
N ARG A 141 -1.33 4.80 12.25
CA ARG A 141 -0.47 3.78 12.85
C ARG A 141 0.68 3.48 11.88
N PRO A 142 1.95 3.49 12.35
CA PRO A 142 3.04 2.86 11.60
C PRO A 142 2.80 1.35 11.51
N ASP A 143 3.21 0.72 10.41
CA ASP A 143 3.28 -0.74 10.32
C ASP A 143 4.47 -1.23 11.18
N ASP A 144 4.19 -1.84 12.33
CA ASP A 144 5.21 -2.46 13.17
C ASP A 144 5.56 -3.87 12.62
N THR A 145 6.83 -4.06 12.25
CA THR A 145 7.40 -5.30 11.67
C THR A 145 8.49 -5.85 12.60
N THR A 146 8.18 -6.74 13.55
CA THR A 146 9.19 -7.60 14.19
C THR A 146 8.55 -8.85 14.80
N PRO A 147 8.80 -10.07 14.26
CA PRO A 147 8.29 -11.31 14.85
C PRO A 147 9.36 -12.11 15.63
N PRO A 148 9.02 -12.75 16.77
CA PRO A 148 9.80 -13.84 17.38
C PRO A 148 9.31 -15.23 16.91
N GLN A 149 10.21 -16.22 16.85
CA GLN A 149 9.92 -17.57 16.34
C GLN A 149 9.44 -18.55 17.43
N PRO A 150 8.45 -19.39 17.11
CA PRO A 150 8.36 -20.72 17.70
C PRO A 150 7.95 -21.85 16.73
N ALA A 151 7.95 -23.07 17.28
CA ALA A 151 8.17 -24.35 16.60
C ALA A 151 6.93 -25.03 15.99
N VAL A 152 7.21 -25.88 15.01
CA VAL A 152 6.29 -26.55 14.08
C VAL A 152 5.79 -27.90 14.61
N THR A 153 4.52 -28.25 14.33
CA THR A 153 4.02 -29.63 14.46
C THR A 153 3.28 -30.14 13.23
N GLY A 154 3.52 -31.42 12.90
CA GLY A 154 2.54 -32.31 12.27
C GLY A 154 2.60 -32.41 10.75
N ILE A 155 1.62 -31.83 10.07
CA ILE A 155 1.59 -31.62 8.61
C ILE A 155 0.86 -30.30 8.41
N ASP A 156 1.61 -29.28 8.05
CA ASP A 156 1.10 -27.92 7.90
C ASP A 156 0.76 -27.69 6.42
N TYR A 157 -0.51 -27.93 6.08
CA TYR A 157 -1.01 -27.80 4.71
C TYR A 157 -0.81 -26.38 4.17
N LEU A 158 -1.02 -25.36 5.00
CA LEU A 158 -0.82 -23.97 4.60
C LEU A 158 0.66 -23.66 4.37
N ARG A 159 1.59 -24.25 5.13
CA ARG A 159 3.03 -24.16 4.83
C ARG A 159 3.43 -24.89 3.57
N LEU A 160 2.79 -26.01 3.24
CA LEU A 160 3.03 -26.69 1.96
C LEU A 160 2.60 -25.79 0.80
N VAL A 161 1.44 -25.16 0.92
CA VAL A 161 0.93 -24.18 -0.04
C VAL A 161 1.83 -22.94 -0.12
N GLU A 162 2.31 -22.42 1.01
CA GLU A 162 3.29 -21.32 1.08
C GLU A 162 4.62 -21.70 0.39
N ALA A 163 5.12 -22.91 0.63
CA ALA A 163 6.36 -23.40 0.03
C ALA A 163 6.24 -23.56 -1.49
N GLU A 164 5.12 -24.09 -1.99
CA GLU A 164 4.81 -24.17 -3.42
C GLU A 164 4.75 -22.77 -4.04
N HIS A 165 4.01 -21.86 -3.41
CA HIS A 165 3.89 -20.47 -3.85
C HIS A 165 5.25 -19.76 -3.92
N THR A 166 6.09 -19.94 -2.89
CA THR A 166 7.45 -19.36 -2.83
C THR A 166 8.35 -19.92 -3.93
N ALA A 167 8.30 -21.23 -4.19
CA ALA A 167 9.09 -21.87 -5.25
C ALA A 167 8.68 -21.39 -6.65
N GLU A 168 7.38 -21.19 -6.88
CA GLU A 168 6.88 -20.62 -8.12
C GLU A 168 7.29 -19.15 -8.29
N LEU A 169 7.20 -18.34 -7.24
CA LEU A 169 7.65 -16.95 -7.25
C LEU A 169 9.15 -16.85 -7.54
N ALA A 170 9.97 -17.66 -6.88
CA ALA A 170 11.42 -17.72 -7.11
C ALA A 170 11.75 -18.09 -8.57
N THR A 171 10.94 -18.93 -9.20
CA THR A 171 11.07 -19.28 -10.62
C THR A 171 10.70 -18.11 -11.55
N LYS A 172 9.68 -17.33 -11.21
CA LYS A 172 9.22 -16.17 -11.99
C LYS A 172 10.14 -14.95 -11.83
N LEU A 173 10.72 -14.78 -10.65
CA LEU A 173 11.58 -13.64 -10.28
C LEU A 173 13.07 -13.94 -10.44
N ARG A 174 13.49 -14.87 -11.31
CA ARG A 174 14.91 -15.19 -11.50
C ARG A 174 15.70 -14.00 -12.07
N TYR A 175 16.14 -13.12 -11.19
CA TYR A 175 17.05 -12.02 -11.50
C TYR A 175 18.39 -12.54 -12.07
N SER A 176 18.79 -13.77 -11.72
CA SER A 176 19.99 -14.43 -12.25
C SER A 176 19.86 -14.91 -13.70
N GLN A 177 18.68 -14.78 -14.31
CA GLN A 177 18.44 -15.06 -15.73
C GLN A 177 18.09 -13.81 -16.52
N LEU A 178 18.14 -12.63 -15.88
CA LEU A 178 18.19 -11.38 -16.63
C LEU A 178 19.59 -11.28 -17.22
N ASP A 179 19.70 -11.21 -18.53
CA ASP A 179 20.95 -10.86 -19.18
C ASP A 179 21.39 -9.48 -18.68
N ASP A 180 22.68 -9.30 -18.37
CA ASP A 180 23.28 -8.00 -18.01
C ASP A 180 23.31 -7.00 -19.19
N ASP A 181 22.59 -7.30 -20.27
CA ASP A 181 22.49 -6.45 -21.44
C ASP A 181 21.76 -5.15 -21.09
N GLN A 182 22.44 -4.03 -21.33
CA GLN A 182 21.90 -2.71 -21.08
C GLN A 182 20.66 -2.47 -21.95
N LEU A 183 19.49 -2.43 -21.32
CA LEU A 183 18.24 -2.16 -22.01
C LEU A 183 18.24 -0.73 -22.57
N PRO A 184 17.68 -0.48 -23.77
CA PRO A 184 17.62 0.86 -24.33
C PRO A 184 16.85 1.80 -23.39
N GLY A 185 17.56 2.77 -22.81
CA GLY A 185 17.03 3.72 -21.82
C GLY A 185 17.43 3.47 -20.36
N GLN A 186 18.20 2.41 -20.08
CA GLN A 186 18.74 2.14 -18.75
C GLN A 186 19.85 3.14 -18.41
N LEU A 187 19.62 3.92 -17.35
CA LEU A 187 20.56 4.91 -16.81
C LEU A 187 21.77 4.17 -16.22
N THR A 188 22.97 4.47 -16.72
CA THR A 188 24.22 3.95 -16.18
C THR A 188 24.37 4.42 -14.73
N LEU A 189 24.58 3.47 -13.80
CA LEU A 189 24.87 3.81 -12.41
C LEU A 189 26.28 4.40 -12.32
N PRO A 190 26.51 5.50 -11.59
CA PRO A 190 27.84 6.06 -11.44
C PRO A 190 28.76 5.06 -10.72
N GLY A 191 29.87 4.69 -11.36
CA GLY A 191 30.90 3.78 -10.83
C GLY A 191 30.89 2.34 -11.37
N THR A 192 30.03 2.01 -12.34
CA THR A 192 30.01 0.67 -12.98
C THR A 192 30.69 0.64 -14.36
N ASP A 193 31.36 1.71 -14.77
CA ASP A 193 32.16 1.71 -16.00
C ASP A 193 33.48 0.95 -15.76
N PRO A 194 33.77 -0.12 -16.53
CA PRO A 194 35.04 -0.83 -16.43
C PRO A 194 36.25 -0.02 -16.94
N THR A 195 36.03 1.24 -17.33
CA THR A 195 37.05 2.14 -17.88
C THR A 195 37.62 3.12 -16.84
N ASP A 196 37.10 3.12 -15.60
CA ASP A 196 37.59 4.00 -14.52
C ASP A 196 38.71 3.30 -13.72
N GLU A 197 39.73 2.81 -14.41
CA GLU A 197 41.03 2.51 -13.79
C GLU A 197 41.79 3.83 -13.61
N VAL A 198 41.81 4.34 -12.39
CA VAL A 198 42.61 5.50 -11.98
C VAL A 198 44.09 5.11 -12.03
N PRO A 199 44.94 5.79 -12.84
CA PRO A 199 46.37 5.54 -12.81
C PRO A 199 46.98 6.11 -11.51
N ALA A 200 47.94 5.36 -10.96
CA ALA A 200 48.68 5.66 -9.73
C ALA A 200 49.53 6.94 -9.81
#